data_AF-A0A820LLV1-F1
#
_entry.id   AF-A0A820LLV1-F1
#
_cell.length_a   1.000
_cell.length_b   1.000
_cell.length_c   1.000
_cell.angle_alpha   90.00
_cell.angle_beta   90.00
_cell.angle_gamma   90.00
#
_symmetry.space_group_name_H-M   'P 1'
#
loop_
_entity.id
_entity.type
_entity.pdbx_description
1 polymer ?
#
loop_
_entity_poly.entity_id
_entity_poly.type
_entity_poly.pdbx_seq_one_letter_code
_entity_poly.pdbx_strand_id
1 'polypeptide(L)'
;MITDSKSFTASVAPSANILPILVDYNISQITPYLYVTAEDTVREFSKVFSYGIGCVINVAQELPQIMFPPQTGIESFKYPIIDTPMFPVSHYFDIVADRIAV
;
A
#
# COMPACT_ATOMS: atom_id res chain seq x y z
N MET A 1 32.62 58.87 -1.21
CA MET A 1 32.04 58.13 -0.07
C MET A 1 31.81 56.71 -0.56
N ILE A 2 32.51 55.76 0.06
CA ILE A 2 32.59 54.34 -0.30
C ILE A 2 31.39 53.63 0.33
N THR A 3 30.79 52.69 -0.40
CA THR A 3 30.34 51.42 0.19
C THR A 3 30.42 50.30 -0.85
N ASP A 4 31.43 49.46 -0.65
CA ASP A 4 31.58 48.09 -1.17
C ASP A 4 30.43 47.20 -0.67
N SER A 5 29.97 46.26 -1.49
CA SER A 5 29.41 44.99 -1.01
C SER A 5 29.44 43.92 -2.11
N LYS A 6 30.55 43.17 -2.10
CA LYS A 6 30.70 41.74 -2.40
C LYS A 6 29.76 41.04 -3.40
N SER A 7 30.41 40.58 -4.46
CA SER A 7 30.06 39.46 -5.33
C SER A 7 29.77 38.17 -4.54
N PHE A 8 28.69 37.48 -4.88
CA PHE A 8 28.53 36.04 -4.62
C PHE A 8 28.06 35.37 -5.92
N THR A 9 28.97 34.68 -6.59
CA THR A 9 28.65 33.80 -7.72
C THR A 9 28.09 32.50 -7.17
N ALA A 10 26.75 32.38 -7.08
CA ALA A 10 26.13 31.09 -6.90
C ALA A 10 26.04 30.39 -8.26
N SER A 11 26.92 29.42 -8.49
CA SER A 11 26.78 28.46 -9.59
C SER A 11 25.51 27.65 -9.33
N VAL A 12 24.44 27.97 -10.05
CA VAL A 12 23.19 27.20 -10.01
C VAL A 12 23.43 25.95 -10.86
N ALA A 13 23.66 24.82 -10.18
CA ALA A 13 23.73 23.50 -10.78
C ALA A 13 22.41 23.17 -11.52
N PRO A 14 22.46 22.39 -12.62
CA PRO A 14 21.27 22.08 -13.40
C PRO A 14 20.27 21.27 -12.59
N SER A 15 19.00 21.69 -12.67
CA SER A 15 17.81 21.10 -12.07
C SER A 15 17.83 19.56 -12.13
N ALA A 16 17.92 18.91 -10.97
CA ALA A 16 17.63 17.49 -10.87
C ALA A 16 16.14 17.29 -11.20
N ASN A 17 15.84 16.81 -12.39
CA ASN A 17 14.53 16.28 -12.72
C ASN A 17 14.30 15.03 -11.87
N ILE A 18 13.69 15.20 -10.71
CA ILE A 18 13.19 14.09 -9.90
C ILE A 18 12.00 13.53 -10.70
N LEU A 19 12.25 12.48 -11.49
CA LEU A 19 11.17 11.65 -11.99
C LEU A 19 10.36 11.19 -10.76
N PRO A 20 9.01 11.23 -10.79
CA PRO A 20 8.24 10.62 -9.73
C PRO A 20 8.73 9.18 -9.62
N ILE A 21 9.20 8.79 -8.44
CA ILE A 21 9.58 7.42 -8.17
C ILE A 21 8.34 6.59 -8.48
N LEU A 22 8.36 5.86 -9.60
CA LEU A 22 7.35 4.85 -9.89
C LEU A 22 7.63 3.73 -8.90
N VAL A 23 7.06 3.86 -7.71
CA VAL A 23 6.97 2.74 -6.79
C VAL A 23 5.97 1.80 -7.45
N ASP A 24 6.47 0.79 -8.16
CA ASP A 24 5.62 -0.33 -8.54
C ASP A 24 5.08 -0.90 -7.23
N TYR A 25 3.80 -0.65 -6.96
CA TYR A 25 3.07 -1.22 -5.83
C TYR A 25 2.90 -2.72 -6.11
N ASN A 26 3.98 -3.46 -5.91
CA ASN A 26 4.06 -4.88 -6.18
C ASN A 26 3.39 -5.66 -5.06
N ILE A 27 2.65 -6.69 -5.46
CA ILE A 27 2.19 -7.72 -4.54
C ILE A 27 3.44 -8.47 -4.06
N SER A 28 3.73 -8.41 -2.76
CA SER A 28 4.83 -9.12 -2.15
C SER A 28 4.34 -10.47 -1.62
N GLN A 29 4.90 -11.56 -2.14
CA GLN A 29 4.61 -12.91 -1.65
C GLN A 29 5.38 -13.17 -0.34
N ILE A 30 4.68 -13.52 0.73
CA ILE A 30 5.26 -13.88 2.03
C ILE A 30 5.42 -15.40 2.13
N THR A 31 4.41 -16.13 1.67
CA THR A 31 4.39 -17.60 1.57
C THR A 31 3.70 -18.00 0.25
N PRO A 32 3.73 -19.28 -0.17
CA PRO A 32 3.08 -19.72 -1.40
C PRO A 32 1.62 -19.27 -1.57
N TYR A 33 0.89 -19.05 -0.48
CA TYR A 33 -0.53 -18.68 -0.46
C TYR A 33 -0.83 -17.38 0.30
N LEU A 34 0.20 -16.62 0.72
CA LEU A 34 0.02 -15.37 1.46
C LEU A 34 0.76 -14.24 0.77
N TYR A 35 0.03 -13.17 0.48
CA TYR A 35 0.52 -12.00 -0.23
C TYR A 35 0.16 -10.73 0.54
N VAL A 36 1.04 -9.73 0.47
CA VAL A 36 0.84 -8.41 1.08
C VAL A 36 1.01 -7.36 0.00
N THR A 37 0.13 -6.36 -0.02
CA THR A 37 0.14 -5.31 -1.02
C THR A 37 -0.42 -4.00 -0.47
N ALA A 38 -0.07 -2.89 -1.12
CA ALA A 38 -0.75 -1.62 -0.95
C ALA A 38 -2.13 -1.63 -1.63
N GLU A 39 -2.95 -0.62 -1.35
CA GLU A 39 -4.33 -0.56 -1.81
C GLU A 39 -4.49 -0.54 -3.33
N ASP A 40 -3.66 0.24 -4.02
CA ASP A 40 -3.77 0.48 -5.46
C ASP A 40 -3.78 -0.82 -6.27
N THR A 41 -3.03 -1.82 -5.82
CA THR A 41 -2.86 -3.09 -6.52
C THR A 41 -4.07 -4.01 -6.41
N VAL A 42 -4.87 -3.90 -5.33
CA VAL A 42 -6.08 -4.72 -5.14
C VAL A 42 -7.21 -4.24 -6.04
N ARG A 43 -7.21 -2.95 -6.43
CA ARG A 43 -8.18 -2.41 -7.40
C ARG A 43 -7.96 -2.95 -8.81
N GLU A 44 -6.76 -3.43 -9.12
CA GLU A 44 -6.44 -4.08 -10.37
C GLU A 44 -6.81 -5.57 -10.31
N PHE A 45 -8.11 -5.86 -10.45
CA PHE A 45 -8.64 -7.22 -10.32
C PHE A 45 -7.92 -8.24 -11.20
N SER A 46 -7.45 -7.84 -12.40
CA SER A 46 -6.65 -8.70 -13.28
C SER A 46 -5.39 -9.26 -12.61
N LYS A 47 -4.69 -8.45 -11.79
CA LYS A 47 -3.54 -8.94 -11.02
C LYS A 47 -3.99 -9.91 -9.94
N VAL A 48 -5.02 -9.56 -9.16
CA VAL A 48 -5.57 -10.42 -8.11
C VAL A 48 -5.96 -11.80 -8.67
N PHE A 49 -6.62 -11.84 -9.83
CA PHE A 49 -6.97 -13.11 -10.49
C PHE A 49 -5.74 -13.87 -11.01
N SER A 50 -4.73 -13.18 -11.55
CA SER A 50 -3.52 -13.83 -12.07
C SER A 50 -2.71 -14.58 -11.01
N TYR A 51 -2.77 -14.11 -9.75
CA TYR A 51 -2.13 -14.77 -8.60
C TYR A 51 -3.01 -15.88 -7.99
N GLY A 52 -4.22 -16.10 -8.51
CA GLY A 52 -5.15 -17.11 -7.98
C GLY A 52 -5.63 -16.80 -6.56
N ILE A 53 -5.75 -15.51 -6.20
CA ILE A 53 -6.19 -15.09 -4.87
C ILE A 53 -7.67 -15.43 -4.69
N GLY A 54 -7.99 -16.18 -3.63
CA GLY A 54 -9.36 -16.52 -3.24
C GLY A 54 -9.93 -15.69 -2.10
N CYS A 55 -9.08 -14.97 -1.34
CA CYS A 55 -9.47 -14.20 -0.17
C CYS A 55 -8.69 -12.89 -0.11
N VAL A 56 -9.39 -11.78 0.15
CA VAL A 56 -8.79 -10.45 0.34
C VAL A 56 -9.19 -9.92 1.71
N ILE A 57 -8.19 -9.56 2.50
CA ILE A 57 -8.37 -8.98 3.83
C ILE A 57 -7.89 -7.52 3.80
N ASN A 58 -8.84 -6.58 3.85
CA ASN A 58 -8.53 -5.16 4.00
C ASN A 58 -8.49 -4.81 5.49
N VAL A 59 -7.29 -4.44 5.98
CA VAL A 59 -7.08 -4.05 7.37
C VAL A 59 -7.14 -2.55 7.61
N ALA A 60 -7.17 -1.72 6.57
CA ALA A 60 -7.04 -0.28 6.74
C ALA A 60 -8.40 0.40 6.90
N GLN A 61 -8.52 1.27 7.91
CA GLN A 61 -9.77 1.95 8.22
C GLN A 61 -10.22 2.89 7.08
N GLU A 62 -9.28 3.70 6.60
CA GLU A 62 -9.44 4.75 5.59
C GLU A 62 -9.77 4.23 4.20
N LEU A 63 -9.43 2.98 3.90
CA LEU A 63 -9.67 2.38 2.60
C LEU A 63 -11.11 1.86 2.47
N PRO A 64 -11.79 2.05 1.33
CA PRO A 64 -13.14 1.51 1.14
C PRO A 64 -13.14 -0.02 1.19
N GLN A 65 -14.31 -0.60 1.47
CA GLN A 65 -14.46 -2.05 1.33
C GLN A 65 -14.41 -2.41 -0.16
N ILE A 66 -13.54 -3.36 -0.51
CA ILE A 66 -13.37 -3.80 -1.89
C ILE A 66 -14.35 -4.93 -2.15
N MET A 67 -15.24 -4.75 -3.12
CA MET A 67 -16.20 -5.77 -3.54
C MET A 67 -15.73 -6.42 -4.84
N PHE A 68 -15.62 -7.74 -4.83
CA PHE A 68 -15.34 -8.52 -6.02
C PHE A 68 -16.64 -9.02 -6.66
N PRO A 69 -16.69 -9.17 -7.99
CA PRO A 69 -17.86 -9.73 -8.65
C PRO A 69 -18.18 -11.15 -8.13
N PRO A 70 -19.45 -11.50 -7.86
CA PRO A 70 -19.82 -12.79 -7.25
C PRO A 70 -19.31 -14.02 -8.01
N GLN A 71 -19.24 -13.93 -9.34
CA GLN A 71 -18.75 -15.00 -10.23
C GLN A 71 -17.26 -15.35 -10.05
N THR A 72 -16.52 -14.54 -9.29
CA THR A 72 -15.08 -14.75 -9.06
C THR A 72 -14.80 -15.71 -7.91
N GLY A 73 -15.77 -15.91 -7.00
CA GLY A 73 -15.57 -16.69 -5.79
C GLY A 73 -14.60 -16.07 -4.78
N ILE A 74 -14.16 -14.83 -4.98
CA ILE A 74 -13.25 -14.15 -4.04
C ILE A 74 -14.04 -13.64 -2.84
N GLU A 75 -13.62 -14.07 -1.66
CA GLU A 75 -14.13 -13.54 -0.40
C GLU A 75 -13.39 -12.25 -0.03
N SER A 76 -14.13 -11.26 0.47
CA SER A 76 -13.55 -9.97 0.89
C SER A 76 -13.98 -9.63 2.30
N PHE A 77 -13.00 -9.46 3.18
CA PHE A 77 -13.18 -9.09 4.57
C PHE A 77 -12.58 -7.72 4.83
N LYS A 78 -13.24 -6.91 5.66
CA LYS A 78 -12.70 -5.65 6.15
C LYS A 78 -12.62 -5.65 7.67
N TYR A 79 -11.44 -5.39 8.19
CA TYR A 79 -11.17 -5.14 9.60
C TYR A 79 -10.61 -3.72 9.73
N PRO A 80 -11.39 -2.72 10.14
CA PRO A 80 -10.91 -1.34 10.16
C PRO A 80 -9.91 -1.14 11.31
N ILE A 81 -8.62 -1.24 11.00
CA ILE A 81 -7.50 -0.96 11.90
C ILE A 81 -6.97 0.43 11.58
N ILE A 82 -6.77 1.22 12.63
CA ILE A 82 -6.17 2.55 12.51
C ILE A 82 -4.65 2.37 12.60
N ASP A 83 -3.91 2.88 11.61
CA ASP A 83 -2.44 2.85 11.60
C ASP A 83 -1.85 3.84 12.61
N THR A 84 -1.98 3.49 13.89
CA THR A 84 -1.39 4.22 15.01
C THR A 84 -0.86 3.23 16.03
N PRO A 85 0.23 3.56 16.76
CA PRO A 85 0.78 2.68 17.79
C PRO A 85 -0.17 2.47 18.98
N MET A 86 -1.22 3.29 19.12
CA MET A 86 -2.20 3.21 20.20
C MET A 86 -3.34 2.24 19.90
N PHE A 87 -3.53 1.88 18.63
CA PHE A 87 -4.62 0.98 18.26
C PHE A 87 -4.27 -0.45 18.68
N PRO A 88 -5.16 -1.15 19.44
CA PRO A 88 -4.90 -2.50 19.91
C PRO A 88 -5.09 -3.53 18.78
N VAL A 89 -4.17 -3.54 17.80
CA VAL A 89 -4.19 -4.42 16.62
C VAL A 89 -4.23 -5.91 17.02
N SER A 90 -3.69 -6.25 18.18
CA SER A 90 -3.66 -7.62 18.70
C SER A 90 -5.05 -8.24 18.89
N HIS A 91 -6.10 -7.44 19.09
CA HIS A 91 -7.47 -7.94 19.17
C HIS A 91 -7.96 -8.57 17.85
N TYR A 92 -7.29 -8.28 16.73
CA TYR A 92 -7.64 -8.80 15.41
C TYR A 92 -6.76 -9.98 14.98
N PHE A 93 -5.74 -10.35 15.75
CA PHE A 93 -4.80 -11.39 15.34
C PHE A 93 -5.48 -12.74 15.15
N ASP A 94 -6.27 -13.19 16.14
CA ASP A 94 -6.93 -14.50 16.07
C ASP A 94 -7.93 -14.56 14.90
N ILE A 95 -8.81 -13.56 14.79
CA ILE A 95 -9.83 -13.51 13.73
C ILE A 95 -9.23 -13.39 12.33
N VAL A 96 -8.10 -12.70 12.15
CA VAL A 96 -7.41 -12.61 10.86
C VAL A 96 -6.63 -13.89 10.56
N ALA A 97 -5.97 -14.48 11.57
CA ALA A 97 -5.26 -15.73 11.43
C ALA A 97 -6.19 -16.88 11.02
N ASP A 98 -7.39 -16.95 11.61
CA ASP A 98 -8.43 -17.91 11.23
C ASP A 98 -8.83 -17.79 9.76
N ARG A 99 -8.79 -16.57 9.18
CA ARG A 99 -9.08 -16.36 7.74
C ARG A 99 -7.94 -16.76 6.83
N ILE A 100 -6.70 -16.67 7.30
CA ILE A 100 -5.50 -17.04 6.54
C ILE A 100 -5.29 -18.57 6.55
N ALA A 101 -5.77 -19.27 7.59
CA ALA A 101 -5.59 -20.71 7.76
C ALA A 101 -6.53 -21.59 6.92
N VAL A 102 -7.57 -21.00 6.31
CA VAL A 102 -8.57 -21.69 5.48
C VAL A 102 -8.13 -21.71 4.02
#